data_AF-A0A2D4VIU3-F1
#
_entry.id   AF-A0A2D4VIU3-F1
#
_cell.length_a   1.000
_cell.length_b   1.000
_cell.length_c   1.000
_cell.angle_alpha   90.00
_cell.angle_beta   90.00
_cell.angle_gamma   90.00
#
_symmetry.space_group_name_H-M   'P 1'
#
loop_
_entity.id
_entity.type
_entity.pdbx_description
1 polymer ?
#
loop_
_entity_poly.entity_id
_entity_poly.type
_entity_poly.pdbx_seq_one_letter_code
_entity_poly.pdbx_strand_id
1 'polypeptide(L)'
;MRGQKTAYHHGDLRQALMDAAATLLDIRGRDALTLREAARRAGVSEAAPYRHFNNLDALLGAVAVESLDMLLEDVDAVGGAARKKRAYLDFARDFPGRYELMFSRLDDKASWDDRAHAVDQLAEMLESAGGLSALHGEASLILAGFDGF
;
A
#
# COMPACT_ATOMS: atom_id res chain seq x y z
N MET A 1 16.80 6.66 4.26
CA MET A 1 16.69 5.51 3.35
C MET A 1 16.11 4.36 4.15
N ARG A 2 14.79 4.13 4.06
CA ARG A 2 14.15 2.99 4.71
C ARG A 2 14.68 1.71 4.05
N GLY A 3 15.16 0.78 4.87
CA GLY A 3 15.92 -0.39 4.45
C GLY A 3 15.05 -1.36 3.66
N GLN A 4 15.42 -1.60 2.41
CA GLN A 4 14.95 -2.74 1.65
C GLN A 4 15.38 -4.01 2.39
N LYS A 5 14.44 -4.70 3.04
CA LYS A 5 14.65 -6.09 3.48
C LYS A 5 14.77 -6.96 2.23
N THR A 6 16.01 -7.25 1.85
CA THR A 6 16.36 -8.20 0.80
C THR A 6 16.16 -9.63 1.29
N ALA A 7 15.09 -10.29 0.82
CA ALA A 7 15.03 -11.74 0.55
C ALA A 7 13.77 -12.07 -0.26
N TYR A 8 13.67 -11.50 -1.47
CA TYR A 8 12.54 -11.74 -2.38
C TYR A 8 12.91 -12.85 -3.37
N HIS A 9 12.45 -14.09 -3.15
CA HIS A 9 12.43 -15.10 -4.22
C HIS A 9 11.37 -16.17 -3.95
N HIS A 10 10.15 -15.95 -4.46
CA HIS A 10 9.41 -16.88 -5.31
C HIS A 10 8.21 -16.16 -5.96
N GLY A 11 8.11 -16.21 -7.30
CA GLY A 11 7.09 -15.50 -8.09
C GLY A 11 7.60 -14.25 -8.82
N ASP A 12 8.85 -14.28 -9.31
CA ASP A 12 9.59 -13.16 -9.95
C ASP A 12 8.71 -12.22 -10.79
N LEU A 13 7.85 -12.80 -11.64
CA LEU A 13 6.91 -12.03 -12.45
C LEU A 13 5.75 -11.41 -11.65
N ARG A 14 5.09 -12.16 -10.76
CA ARG A 14 3.98 -11.63 -9.94
C ARG A 14 4.47 -10.46 -9.10
N GLN A 15 5.63 -10.60 -8.47
CA GLN A 15 6.18 -9.51 -7.67
C GLN A 15 6.64 -8.34 -8.53
N ALA A 16 7.36 -8.59 -9.64
CA ALA A 16 7.78 -7.51 -10.53
C ALA A 16 6.58 -6.67 -11.02
N LEU A 17 5.42 -7.29 -11.24
CA LEU A 17 4.17 -6.58 -11.58
C LEU A 17 3.64 -5.75 -10.40
N MET A 18 3.66 -6.29 -9.18
CA MET A 18 3.27 -5.57 -7.96
C MET A 18 4.20 -4.37 -7.70
N ASP A 19 5.51 -4.56 -7.75
CA ASP A 19 6.51 -3.51 -7.56
C ASP A 19 6.38 -2.41 -8.62
N ALA A 20 6.15 -2.79 -9.88
CA ALA A 20 5.92 -1.86 -10.98
C ALA A 20 4.64 -1.04 -10.77
N ALA A 21 3.55 -1.69 -10.35
CA ALA A 21 2.28 -1.01 -10.05
C ALA A 21 2.40 -0.08 -8.85
N ALA A 22 3.04 -0.53 -7.77
CA ALA A 22 3.27 0.25 -6.57
C ALA A 22 4.11 1.51 -6.87
N THR A 23 5.16 1.35 -7.67
CA THR A 23 5.98 2.49 -8.15
C THR A 23 5.18 3.46 -9.02
N LEU A 24 4.27 2.95 -9.87
CA LEU A 24 3.42 3.80 -10.72
C LEU A 24 2.40 4.58 -9.89
N LEU A 25 1.82 3.97 -8.86
CA LEU A 25 0.93 4.65 -7.91
C LEU A 25 1.62 5.85 -7.29
N ASP A 26 2.82 5.65 -6.74
CA ASP A 26 3.53 6.69 -5.99
C ASP A 26 3.98 7.87 -6.89
N ILE A 27 4.26 7.63 -8.17
CA ILE A 27 4.81 8.65 -9.08
C ILE A 27 3.73 9.33 -9.95
N ARG A 28 2.71 8.57 -10.37
CA ARG A 28 1.74 9.02 -11.39
C ARG A 28 0.29 8.89 -10.95
N GLY A 29 0.04 8.37 -9.75
CA GLY A 29 -1.31 8.12 -9.25
C GLY A 29 -2.03 6.99 -9.98
N ARG A 30 -3.28 6.76 -9.58
CA ARG A 30 -4.10 5.63 -10.04
C ARG A 30 -4.43 5.68 -11.54
N ASP A 31 -4.63 6.86 -12.11
CA ASP A 31 -5.09 7.02 -13.50
C ASP A 31 -4.09 6.52 -14.55
N ALA A 32 -2.81 6.46 -14.18
CA ALA A 32 -1.76 5.95 -15.07
C ALA A 32 -1.65 4.41 -15.08
N LEU A 33 -2.42 3.70 -14.25
CA LEU A 33 -2.27 2.26 -14.08
C LEU A 33 -3.16 1.46 -15.03
N THR A 34 -2.49 0.54 -15.72
CA THR A 34 -3.13 -0.59 -16.39
C THR A 34 -2.28 -1.83 -16.20
N LEU A 35 -2.85 -3.03 -16.34
CA LEU A 35 -2.07 -4.27 -16.30
C LEU A 35 -0.93 -4.27 -17.33
N ARG A 36 -1.18 -3.70 -18.52
CA ARG A 36 -0.18 -3.59 -19.59
C ARG A 36 0.95 -2.65 -19.21
N GLU A 37 0.65 -1.51 -18.60
CA GLU A 37 1.67 -0.56 -18.16
C GLU A 37 2.53 -1.14 -17.03
N ALA A 38 1.92 -1.89 -16.10
CA ALA A 38 2.66 -2.66 -15.10
C ALA A 38 3.58 -3.71 -15.77
N ALA A 39 3.09 -4.46 -16.77
CA ALA A 39 3.88 -5.43 -17.54
C ALA A 39 5.07 -4.79 -18.25
N ARG A 40 4.81 -3.68 -18.96
CA ARG A 40 5.80 -2.92 -19.71
C ARG A 40 6.91 -2.43 -18.79
N ARG A 41 6.56 -1.93 -17.61
CA ARG A 41 7.51 -1.44 -16.61
C ARG A 41 8.27 -2.56 -15.90
N ALA A 42 7.63 -3.72 -15.71
CA ALA A 42 8.26 -4.94 -15.23
C ALA A 42 9.16 -5.63 -16.28
N GLY A 43 9.24 -5.10 -17.52
CA GLY A 43 10.11 -5.64 -18.57
C GLY A 43 9.64 -6.98 -19.16
N VAL A 44 8.34 -7.28 -19.04
CA VAL A 44 7.74 -8.55 -19.46
C VAL A 44 6.75 -8.34 -20.61
N SER A 45 6.32 -9.43 -21.25
CA SER A 45 5.33 -9.32 -22.34
C SER A 45 3.97 -8.86 -21.82
N GLU A 46 3.21 -8.13 -22.65
CA GLU A 46 1.88 -7.61 -22.27
C GLU A 46 0.85 -8.69 -21.91
N ALA A 47 1.06 -9.93 -22.37
CA ALA A 47 0.19 -11.06 -22.04
C ALA A 47 0.56 -11.75 -20.71
N ALA A 48 1.76 -11.51 -20.19
CA ALA A 48 2.28 -12.15 -18.99
C ALA A 48 1.45 -11.87 -17.71
N PRO A 49 0.90 -10.66 -17.46
CA PRO A 49 0.17 -10.35 -16.24
C PRO A 49 -1.07 -11.22 -16.04
N TYR A 50 -1.76 -11.57 -17.14
CA TYR A 50 -3.02 -12.32 -17.09
C TYR A 50 -2.88 -13.74 -16.53
N ARG A 51 -1.66 -14.27 -16.41
CA ARG A 51 -1.39 -15.55 -15.74
C ARG A 51 -1.37 -15.43 -14.21
N HIS A 52 -1.22 -14.21 -13.69
CA HIS A 52 -1.09 -13.92 -12.26
C HIS A 52 -2.25 -13.09 -11.71
N PHE A 53 -2.81 -12.20 -12.53
CA PHE A 53 -3.89 -11.30 -12.16
C PHE A 53 -4.97 -11.29 -13.22
N ASN A 54 -6.20 -11.62 -12.82
CA ASN A 54 -7.35 -11.68 -13.73
C ASN A 54 -7.74 -10.30 -14.27
N ASN A 55 -7.52 -9.25 -13.47
CA ASN A 55 -7.83 -7.86 -13.81
C ASN A 55 -6.90 -6.91 -13.02
N LEU A 56 -7.04 -5.61 -13.28
CA LEU A 56 -6.25 -4.59 -12.59
C LEU A 56 -6.55 -4.57 -11.07
N ASP A 57 -7.81 -4.73 -10.68
CA ASP A 57 -8.20 -4.69 -9.26
C ASP A 57 -7.59 -5.83 -8.45
N ALA A 58 -7.38 -7.02 -9.04
CA ALA A 58 -6.66 -8.12 -8.39
C ALA A 58 -5.18 -7.81 -8.18
N LEU A 59 -4.54 -7.10 -9.12
CA LEU A 59 -3.17 -6.59 -8.95
C LEU A 59 -3.12 -5.54 -7.84
N LEU A 60 -4.04 -4.57 -7.89
CA LEU A 60 -4.14 -3.50 -6.91
C LEU A 60 -4.50 -4.04 -5.52
N GLY A 61 -5.33 -5.07 -5.42
CA GLY A 61 -5.66 -5.76 -4.17
C GLY A 61 -4.42 -6.37 -3.53
N ALA A 62 -3.60 -7.06 -4.32
CA ALA A 62 -2.34 -7.62 -3.84
C ALA A 62 -1.35 -6.53 -3.38
N VAL A 63 -1.23 -5.43 -4.13
CA VAL A 63 -0.39 -4.27 -3.73
C VAL A 63 -0.92 -3.63 -2.44
N ALA A 64 -2.23 -3.52 -2.28
CA ALA A 64 -2.87 -2.96 -1.09
C ALA A 64 -2.59 -3.80 0.15
N VAL A 65 -2.69 -5.14 0.04
CA VAL A 65 -2.33 -6.07 1.12
C VAL A 65 -0.86 -5.90 1.51
N GLU A 66 0.07 -5.96 0.56
CA GLU A 66 1.50 -5.80 0.85
C GLU A 66 1.81 -4.44 1.49
N SER A 67 1.14 -3.37 1.04
CA SER A 67 1.31 -2.03 1.61
C SER A 67 0.76 -1.92 3.04
N LEU A 68 -0.35 -2.60 3.34
CA LEU A 68 -0.89 -2.71 4.70
C LEU A 68 0.07 -3.49 5.61
N ASP A 69 0.63 -4.60 5.14
CA ASP A 69 1.60 -5.40 5.88
C ASP A 69 2.88 -4.60 6.20
N MET A 70 3.40 -3.85 5.22
CA MET A 70 4.52 -2.93 5.43
C MET A 70 4.23 -1.88 6.50
N LEU A 71 3.03 -1.29 6.47
CA LEU A 71 2.61 -0.30 7.47
C LEU A 71 2.46 -0.92 8.87
N LEU A 72 1.90 -2.13 8.95
CA LEU A 72 1.82 -2.89 10.20
C LEU A 72 3.21 -3.14 10.79
N GLU A 73 4.17 -3.59 9.97
CA GLU A 73 5.55 -3.79 10.39
C GLU A 73 6.18 -2.48 10.92
N ASP A 74 6.00 -1.36 10.20
CA ASP A 74 6.54 -0.05 10.59
C ASP A 74 5.95 0.45 11.93
N VAL A 75 4.65 0.22 12.16
CA VAL A 75 3.96 0.60 13.40
C VAL A 75 4.30 -0.35 14.55
N ASP A 76 4.49 -1.65 14.30
CA ASP A 76 4.84 -2.65 15.33
C ASP A 76 6.28 -2.48 15.82
N ALA A 77 7.19 -2.16 14.90
CA ALA A 77 8.61 -1.97 15.20
C ALA A 77 8.87 -0.80 16.18
N VAL A 78 7.89 0.08 16.40
CA VAL A 78 8.02 1.25 17.27
C VAL A 78 7.16 1.16 18.53
N GLY A 79 7.80 1.40 19.69
CA GLY A 79 7.10 1.52 20.96
C GLY A 79 6.55 2.93 21.22
N GLY A 80 5.33 2.99 21.77
CA GLY A 80 4.69 4.20 22.29
C GLY A 80 3.84 4.96 21.28
N ALA A 81 2.72 5.51 21.77
CA ALA A 81 1.69 6.21 20.98
C ALA A 81 2.24 7.24 19.99
N ALA A 82 3.08 8.16 20.46
CA ALA A 82 3.64 9.22 19.62
C ALA A 82 4.53 8.70 18.46
N ARG A 83 5.26 7.60 18.69
CA ARG A 83 6.10 7.00 17.63
C ARG A 83 5.27 6.24 16.62
N LYS A 84 4.24 5.51 17.08
CA LYS A 84 3.27 4.82 16.21
C LYS A 84 2.51 5.80 15.30
N LYS A 85 2.00 6.89 15.88
CA LYS A 85 1.40 8.00 15.10
C LYS A 85 2.37 8.49 14.02
N ARG A 86 3.62 8.77 14.38
CA ARG A 86 4.62 9.22 13.41
C ARG A 86 4.89 8.20 12.32
N ALA A 87 5.08 6.92 12.66
CA ALA A 87 5.29 5.86 11.67
C ALA A 87 4.13 5.80 10.65
N TYR A 88 2.89 5.89 11.12
CA TYR A 88 1.70 5.94 10.27
C TYR A 88 1.70 7.14 9.32
N LEU A 89 1.93 8.34 9.83
CA LEU A 89 1.93 9.56 9.02
C LEU A 89 3.11 9.61 8.05
N ASP A 90 4.28 9.10 8.46
CA ASP A 90 5.46 9.07 7.60
C ASP A 90 5.34 7.99 6.51
N PHE A 91 4.52 6.95 6.69
CA PHE A 91 4.18 6.02 5.60
C PHE A 91 3.33 6.74 4.54
N ALA A 92 2.28 7.46 4.97
CA ALA A 92 1.43 8.22 4.05
C ALA A 92 2.25 9.23 3.22
N ARG A 93 3.19 9.95 3.85
CA ARG A 93 4.07 10.91 3.17
C ARG A 93 5.03 10.26 2.18
N ASP A 94 5.63 9.13 2.56
CA ASP A 94 6.66 8.49 1.73
C ASP A 94 6.05 7.69 0.56
N PHE A 95 4.82 7.20 0.73
CA PHE A 95 4.12 6.34 -0.25
C PHE A 95 2.66 6.79 -0.48
N PRO A 96 2.43 8.01 -0.99
CA PRO A 96 1.08 8.59 -1.07
C PRO A 96 0.12 7.77 -1.94
N GLY A 97 0.58 7.25 -3.07
CA GLY A 97 -0.25 6.47 -3.98
C GLY A 97 -0.61 5.09 -3.40
N ARG A 98 0.32 4.42 -2.73
CA ARG A 98 0.03 3.17 -2.01
C ARG A 98 -0.91 3.41 -0.84
N TYR A 99 -0.70 4.48 -0.09
CA TYR A 99 -1.54 4.82 1.05
C TYR A 99 -3.00 5.06 0.63
N GLU A 100 -3.23 5.86 -0.42
CA GLU A 100 -4.57 6.05 -0.98
C GLU A 100 -5.19 4.73 -1.47
N LEU A 101 -4.39 3.88 -2.12
CA LEU A 101 -4.85 2.59 -2.61
C LEU A 101 -5.37 1.69 -1.47
N MET A 102 -4.67 1.62 -0.35
CA MET A 102 -5.02 0.75 0.79
C MET A 102 -6.46 0.95 1.27
N PHE A 103 -6.91 2.20 1.29
CA PHE A 103 -8.26 2.59 1.74
C PHE A 103 -9.25 2.80 0.60
N SER A 104 -8.83 2.58 -0.65
CA SER A 104 -9.70 2.69 -1.81
C SER A 104 -10.65 1.50 -1.96
N ARG A 105 -11.80 1.74 -2.58
CA ARG A 105 -12.70 0.67 -2.99
C ARG A 105 -12.12 -0.05 -4.21
N LEU A 106 -11.96 -1.37 -4.11
CA LEU A 106 -11.53 -2.25 -5.19
C LEU A 106 -12.61 -3.31 -5.44
N ASP A 107 -12.83 -3.67 -6.70
CA ASP A 107 -13.68 -4.81 -7.09
C ASP A 107 -12.84 -6.10 -7.14
N ASP A 108 -12.19 -6.40 -6.01
CA ASP A 108 -11.45 -7.63 -5.79
C ASP A 108 -11.87 -8.24 -4.46
N LYS A 109 -12.77 -9.23 -4.53
CA LYS A 109 -13.24 -9.95 -3.34
C LYS A 109 -12.16 -10.84 -2.73
N ALA A 110 -11.17 -11.26 -3.52
CA ALA A 110 -10.15 -12.19 -3.04
C ALA A 110 -9.25 -11.55 -1.99
N SER A 111 -8.90 -10.27 -2.15
CA SER A 111 -8.09 -9.53 -1.16
C SER A 111 -8.89 -8.88 -0.04
N TRP A 112 -10.23 -8.91 -0.08
CA TRP A 112 -11.05 -8.19 0.89
C TRP A 112 -10.78 -8.64 2.32
N ASP A 113 -10.79 -9.95 2.58
CA ASP A 113 -10.61 -10.48 3.93
C ASP A 113 -9.23 -10.15 4.50
N ASP A 114 -8.17 -10.29 3.70
CA ASP A 114 -6.80 -9.94 4.09
C ASP A 114 -6.68 -8.45 4.42
N ARG A 115 -7.27 -7.58 3.58
CA ARG A 115 -7.25 -6.12 3.79
C ARG A 115 -8.04 -5.73 5.04
N ALA A 116 -9.23 -6.29 5.22
CA ALA A 116 -10.06 -6.02 6.39
C ALA A 116 -9.33 -6.44 7.68
N HIS A 117 -8.73 -7.63 7.67
CA HIS A 117 -7.96 -8.11 8.81
C HIS A 117 -6.75 -7.22 9.13
N ALA A 118 -6.01 -6.77 8.12
CA ALA A 118 -4.88 -5.87 8.33
C ALA A 118 -5.33 -4.48 8.83
N VAL A 119 -6.46 -3.97 8.35
CA VAL A 119 -7.06 -2.72 8.84
C VAL A 119 -7.50 -2.83 10.30
N ASP A 120 -8.10 -3.97 10.69
CA ASP A 120 -8.51 -4.22 12.07
C ASP A 120 -7.29 -4.25 13.02
N GLN A 121 -6.23 -4.98 12.65
CA GLN A 121 -4.97 -5.00 13.40
C GLN A 121 -4.36 -3.61 13.53
N LEU A 122 -4.34 -2.85 12.43
CA LEU A 122 -3.80 -1.49 12.43
C LEU A 122 -4.61 -0.57 13.36
N ALA A 123 -5.94 -0.72 13.38
CA ALA A 123 -6.80 0.02 14.29
C ALA A 123 -6.48 -0.28 15.76
N GLU A 124 -6.34 -1.55 16.12
CA GLU A 124 -5.96 -1.97 17.47
C GLU A 124 -4.60 -1.37 17.90
N MET A 125 -3.61 -1.42 17.01
CA MET A 125 -2.26 -0.93 17.29
C MET A 125 -2.21 0.59 17.48
N LEU A 126 -3.08 1.33 16.80
CA LEU A 126 -3.14 2.79 16.79
C LEU A 126 -4.14 3.37 17.81
N GLU A 127 -4.88 2.54 18.53
CA GLU A 127 -5.87 3.00 19.51
C GLU A 127 -5.24 3.96 20.54
N SER A 128 -4.10 3.56 21.13
CA SER A 128 -3.34 4.43 22.05
C SER A 128 -2.74 5.69 21.41
N ALA A 129 -2.68 5.74 20.08
CA ALA A 129 -2.10 6.82 19.28
C ALA A 129 -3.15 7.79 18.72
N GLY A 130 -4.42 7.66 19.14
CA GLY A 130 -5.54 8.50 18.71
C GLY A 130 -6.53 7.79 17.77
N GLY A 131 -6.29 6.53 17.45
CA GLY A 131 -7.17 5.69 16.63
C GLY A 131 -7.00 5.90 15.12
N LEU A 132 -7.32 4.85 14.36
CA LEU A 132 -7.12 4.83 12.90
C LEU A 132 -7.91 5.93 12.18
N SER A 133 -9.17 6.19 12.53
CA SER A 133 -9.99 7.18 11.83
C SER A 133 -9.44 8.61 11.94
N ALA A 134 -8.96 9.01 13.13
CA ALA A 134 -8.37 10.33 13.34
C ALA A 134 -7.06 10.48 12.56
N LEU A 135 -6.19 9.47 12.64
CA LEU A 135 -4.92 9.48 11.92
C LEU A 135 -5.11 9.42 10.40
N HIS A 136 -6.10 8.67 9.92
CA HIS A 136 -6.45 8.65 8.50
C HIS A 136 -6.93 10.02 8.00
N GLY A 137 -7.72 10.73 8.81
CA GLY A 137 -8.11 12.12 8.51
C GLY A 137 -6.91 13.06 8.45
N GLU A 138 -6.00 12.97 9.42
CA GLU A 138 -4.77 13.77 9.46
C GLU A 138 -3.86 13.49 8.25
N ALA A 139 -3.64 12.22 7.92
CA ALA A 139 -2.90 11.82 6.73
C ALA A 139 -3.55 12.33 5.44
N SER A 140 -4.89 12.26 5.33
CA SER A 140 -5.62 12.78 4.17
C SER A 140 -5.43 14.30 4.00
N LEU A 141 -5.42 15.05 5.11
CA LEU A 141 -5.14 16.50 5.08
C LEU A 141 -3.71 16.80 4.65
N ILE A 142 -2.73 16.05 5.17
CA ILE A 142 -1.32 16.16 4.78
C ILE A 142 -1.16 15.89 3.28
N LEU A 143 -1.76 14.81 2.75
CA LEU A 143 -1.70 14.47 1.33
C LEU A 143 -2.36 15.52 0.43
N ALA A 144 -3.39 16.19 0.94
CA ALA A 144 -4.03 17.32 0.27
C ALA A 144 -3.24 18.65 0.39
N GLY A 145 -2.08 18.66 1.08
CA GLY A 145 -1.22 19.83 1.25
C GLY A 145 -1.64 20.77 2.39
N PHE A 146 -2.56 20.32 3.26
CA PHE A 146 -2.99 21.07 4.43
C PHE A 146 -2.18 20.68 5.67
N ASP A 147 -0.90 21.04 5.69
CA ASP A 147 -0.03 20.83 6.84
C ASP A 147 -0.31 21.88 7.95
N GLY A 148 -0.38 21.44 9.22
CA GLY A 148 -0.31 22.35 10.38
C GLY A 148 -1.62 22.74 11.08
N PHE A 149 -2.65 21.89 11.01
CA PHE A 149 -3.80 21.97 11.91
C PHE A 149 -3.50 21.41 13.31
#